data_AF-A0A166P912-F1
#
_entry.id   AF-A0A166P912-F1
#
_cell.length_a   1.000
_cell.length_b   1.000
_cell.length_c   1.000
_cell.angle_alpha   90.00
_cell.angle_beta   90.00
_cell.angle_gamma   90.00
#
_symmetry.space_group_name_H-M   'P 1'
#
loop_
_entity.id
_entity.type
_entity.pdbx_description
1 polymer ?
#
loop_
_entity_poly.entity_id
_entity_poly.type
_entity_poly.pdbx_seq_one_letter_code
_entity_poly.pdbx_strand_id
1 'polypeptide(L)'
;MPAALSDMYGGGPMHRQPSAAILEDTLREIMGEYKHVYIVIDALDECADRNKLLTWIKTISCWKSEVLHMMFSSRREPDIIDHLAAIGSLENMQFSGGSANPDIVEYVNGKLSEKPEWHPKAVTMVKDALIHGADGSFRWVALQLAELLLCCNTRSLKQQLEALPEDLEQSYERILCRASKRDRKDLRRLLQWVMFSARPITMEELADAMTVDFGLE
;
A
#
# COMPACT_ATOMS: atom_id res chain seq x y z
N MET A 1 18.37 11.88 21.16
CA MET A 1 18.53 12.39 19.79
C MET A 1 20.02 12.33 19.48
N PRO A 2 20.46 11.74 18.36
CA PRO A 2 21.88 11.68 18.00
C PRO A 2 22.51 13.06 17.99
N ALA A 3 23.79 13.16 18.41
CA ALA A 3 24.48 14.45 18.54
C ALA A 3 24.55 15.19 17.19
N ALA A 4 24.85 14.47 16.12
CA ALA A 4 24.89 14.98 14.75
C ALA A 4 23.59 15.68 14.31
N LEU A 5 22.42 15.12 14.69
CA LEU A 5 21.11 15.76 14.42
C LEU A 5 20.90 17.03 15.26
N SER A 6 21.37 17.01 16.50
CA SER A 6 21.30 18.17 17.40
C SER A 6 22.18 19.31 16.92
N ASP A 7 23.36 19.01 16.41
CA ASP A 7 24.30 20.00 15.90
C ASP A 7 23.81 20.62 14.59
N MET A 8 23.18 19.81 13.72
CA MET A 8 22.59 20.29 12.47
C MET A 8 21.42 21.26 12.68
N TYR A 9 20.60 21.05 13.71
CA TYR A 9 19.40 21.87 13.98
C TYR A 9 19.52 22.81 15.19
N GLY A 10 20.60 22.77 15.97
CA GLY A 10 20.69 23.43 17.29
C GLY A 10 20.98 24.94 17.28
N GLY A 11 21.26 25.55 16.12
CA GLY A 11 21.71 26.96 16.03
C GLY A 11 20.67 27.95 15.50
N GLY A 12 19.92 28.62 16.38
CA GLY A 12 19.27 29.92 16.13
C GLY A 12 18.01 29.97 15.22
N PRO A 13 17.29 31.11 15.20
CA PRO A 13 15.86 31.20 14.80
C PRO A 13 15.55 31.13 13.29
N MET A 14 16.53 30.81 12.44
CA MET A 14 16.36 30.66 10.98
C MET A 14 16.97 29.34 10.53
N HIS A 15 16.19 28.26 10.62
CA HIS A 15 16.61 26.96 10.07
C HIS A 15 16.44 26.96 8.55
N ARG A 16 17.54 27.15 7.82
CA ARG A 16 17.60 26.83 6.39
C ARG A 16 17.53 25.31 6.27
N GLN A 17 16.70 24.80 5.36
CA GLN A 17 16.62 23.36 5.12
C GLN A 17 18.01 22.84 4.69
N PRO A 18 18.60 21.86 5.39
CA PRO A 18 19.92 21.35 5.07
C PRO A 18 19.91 20.70 3.68
N SER A 19 21.06 20.76 2.99
CA SER A 19 21.20 20.10 1.69
C SER A 19 21.20 18.57 1.85
N ALA A 20 20.88 17.86 0.77
CA ALA A 20 20.93 16.39 0.76
C ALA A 20 22.30 15.85 1.18
N ALA A 21 23.39 16.49 0.76
CA ALA A 21 24.75 16.11 1.15
C ALA A 21 24.97 16.19 2.67
N ILE A 22 24.51 17.27 3.32
CA ILE A 22 24.62 17.41 4.78
C ILE A 22 23.79 16.33 5.47
N LEU A 23 22.58 16.05 4.98
CA LEU A 23 21.73 15.00 5.52
C LEU A 23 22.36 13.61 5.38
N GLU A 24 23.02 13.32 4.26
CA GLU A 24 23.74 12.06 4.02
C GLU A 24 24.94 11.90 4.96
N ASP A 25 25.75 12.95 5.14
CA ASP A 25 26.89 12.93 6.05
C ASP A 25 26.45 12.75 7.50
N THR A 26 25.39 13.48 7.91
CA THR A 26 24.79 13.36 9.24
C THR A 26 24.26 11.94 9.46
N LEU A 27 23.55 11.36 8.48
CA LEU A 27 23.06 9.99 8.58
C LEU A 27 24.22 9.00 8.77
N ARG A 28 25.33 9.18 8.03
CA ARG A 28 26.52 8.34 8.15
C ARG A 28 27.15 8.43 9.54
N GLU A 29 27.23 9.62 10.12
CA GLU A 29 27.73 9.83 11.48
C GLU A 29 26.87 9.10 12.51
N ILE A 30 25.54 9.28 12.43
CA ILE A 30 24.57 8.59 13.30
C ILE A 30 24.73 7.08 13.18
N MET A 31 24.86 6.57 11.96
CA MET A 31 25.03 5.13 11.74
C MET A 31 26.28 4.58 12.43
N GLY A 32 27.35 5.37 12.55
CA GLY A 32 28.57 4.99 13.26
C GLY A 32 28.40 4.83 14.77
N GLU A 33 27.32 5.37 15.35
CA GLU A 33 27.01 5.22 16.78
C GLU A 33 26.36 3.86 17.11
N TYR A 34 25.90 3.12 16.11
CA TYR A 34 25.14 1.88 16.30
C TYR A 34 25.86 0.65 15.71
N LYS A 35 25.65 -0.50 16.36
CA LYS A 35 26.17 -1.80 15.86
C LYS A 35 25.38 -2.33 14.67
N HIS A 36 24.10 -2.00 14.58
CA HIS A 36 23.22 -2.36 13.48
C HIS A 36 22.24 -1.22 13.23
N VAL A 37 22.01 -0.92 11.96
CA VAL A 37 21.05 0.09 11.50
C VAL A 37 20.19 -0.54 10.41
N TYR A 38 18.87 -0.40 10.55
CA TYR A 38 17.90 -0.93 9.61
C TYR A 38 17.15 0.23 8.95
N ILE A 39 17.18 0.29 7.63
CA ILE A 39 16.40 1.25 6.84
C ILE A 39 15.36 0.45 6.07
N VAL A 40 14.09 0.67 6.39
CA VAL A 40 12.96 0.06 5.71
C VAL A 40 12.22 1.14 4.92
N ILE A 41 12.08 0.92 3.62
CA ILE A 41 11.30 1.80 2.74
C ILE A 41 10.11 0.99 2.24
N ASP A 42 8.93 1.40 2.67
CA ASP A 42 7.68 0.79 2.24
C ASP A 42 7.12 1.54 1.02
N ALA A 43 6.56 0.81 0.06
CA ALA A 43 5.94 1.30 -1.16
C ALA A 43 6.81 2.30 -1.94
N LEU A 44 8.02 1.89 -2.29
CA LEU A 44 9.00 2.74 -3.01
C LEU A 44 8.42 3.32 -4.31
N ASP A 45 7.57 2.58 -5.00
CA ASP A 45 6.91 3.00 -6.24
C ASP A 45 6.02 4.24 -6.09
N GLU A 46 5.50 4.50 -4.88
CA GLU A 46 4.63 5.64 -4.55
C GLU A 46 5.44 6.93 -4.21
N CYS A 47 6.77 6.87 -4.24
CA CYS A 47 7.60 8.05 -4.00
C CYS A 47 7.53 9.03 -5.17
N ALA A 48 7.04 10.26 -4.92
CA ALA A 48 6.97 11.29 -5.96
C ALA A 48 8.33 11.64 -6.59
N ASP A 49 9.39 11.65 -5.76
CA ASP A 49 10.78 11.92 -6.17
C ASP A 49 11.59 10.61 -6.33
N ARG A 50 10.96 9.54 -6.83
CA ARG A 50 11.51 8.18 -6.93
C ARG A 50 12.94 8.10 -7.50
N ASN A 51 13.26 8.87 -8.54
CA ASN A 51 14.60 8.87 -9.15
C ASN A 51 15.69 9.37 -8.18
N LYS A 52 15.39 10.40 -7.37
CA LYS A 52 16.32 10.88 -6.35
C LYS A 52 16.50 9.82 -5.27
N LEU A 53 15.41 9.17 -4.87
CA LEU A 53 15.46 8.09 -3.89
C LEU A 53 16.28 6.90 -4.36
N LEU A 54 16.07 6.41 -5.59
CA LEU A 54 16.84 5.31 -6.17
C LEU A 54 18.33 5.65 -6.29
N THR A 55 18.65 6.90 -6.67
CA THR A 55 20.04 7.38 -6.70
C THR A 55 20.66 7.36 -5.31
N TRP A 56 19.94 7.84 -4.30
CA TRP A 56 20.37 7.83 -2.91
C TRP A 56 20.56 6.40 -2.37
N ILE A 57 19.64 5.47 -2.67
CA ILE A 57 19.77 4.04 -2.31
C ILE A 57 21.05 3.45 -2.88
N LYS A 58 21.38 3.78 -4.13
CA LYS A 58 22.63 3.33 -4.75
C LYS A 58 23.85 3.91 -4.03
N THR A 59 23.83 5.20 -3.71
CA THR A 59 24.91 5.88 -2.97
C THR A 59 25.15 5.25 -1.61
N ILE A 60 24.10 5.05 -0.81
CA ILE A 60 24.21 4.50 0.54
C ILE A 60 24.64 3.03 0.53
N SER A 61 24.20 2.26 -0.47
CA SER A 61 24.63 0.88 -0.68
C SER A 61 26.13 0.76 -0.97
N CYS A 62 26.76 1.81 -1.51
CA CYS A 62 28.20 1.86 -1.75
C CYS A 62 29.04 2.14 -0.49
N TRP A 63 28.44 2.44 0.66
CA TRP A 63 29.19 2.80 1.88
C TRP A 63 29.95 1.61 2.51
N LYS A 64 29.81 0.39 1.97
CA LYS A 64 30.49 -0.84 2.42
C LYS A 64 30.46 -0.99 3.94
N SER A 65 29.28 -0.84 4.51
CA SER A 65 29.06 -0.90 5.95
C SER A 65 28.47 -2.26 6.33
N GLU A 66 29.13 -2.99 7.23
CA GLU A 66 28.61 -4.24 7.78
C GLU A 66 27.48 -4.00 8.82
N VAL A 67 27.27 -2.75 9.22
CA VAL A 67 26.23 -2.39 10.19
C VAL A 67 24.91 -2.01 9.52
N LEU A 68 24.90 -1.71 8.22
CA LEU A 68 23.70 -1.26 7.50
C LEU A 68 22.93 -2.43 6.89
N HIS A 69 21.64 -2.49 7.19
CA HIS A 69 20.68 -3.41 6.60
C HIS A 69 19.56 -2.60 5.94
N MET A 70 19.20 -2.97 4.71
CA MET A 70 18.15 -2.27 3.97
C MET A 70 17.08 -3.24 3.49
N MET A 71 15.82 -2.81 3.56
CA MET A 71 14.68 -3.53 3.01
C MET A 71 13.79 -2.54 2.26
N PHE A 72 13.35 -2.94 1.06
CA PHE A 72 12.48 -2.15 0.22
C PHE A 72 11.27 -2.99 -0.18
N SER A 73 10.07 -2.43 -0.08
CA SER A 73 8.88 -2.98 -0.72
C SER A 73 8.49 -2.09 -1.90
N SER A 74 7.98 -2.68 -2.98
CA SER A 74 7.60 -1.97 -4.18
C SER A 74 6.72 -2.83 -5.08
N ARG A 75 5.88 -2.21 -5.91
CA ARG A 75 5.39 -2.86 -7.14
C ARG A 75 6.52 -3.15 -8.12
N ARG A 76 6.23 -4.03 -9.07
CA ARG A 76 7.17 -4.48 -10.11
C ARG A 76 7.27 -3.45 -11.25
N GLU A 77 7.83 -2.28 -10.94
CA GLU A 77 8.09 -1.24 -11.93
C GLU A 77 9.46 -1.45 -12.60
N PRO A 78 9.57 -1.39 -13.94
CA PRO A 78 10.83 -1.66 -14.65
C PRO A 78 12.00 -0.80 -14.19
N ASP A 79 11.78 0.50 -13.98
CA ASP A 79 12.82 1.43 -13.54
C ASP A 79 13.36 1.06 -12.15
N ILE A 80 12.49 0.65 -11.22
CA ILE A 80 12.89 0.22 -9.88
C ILE A 80 13.73 -1.06 -9.96
N ILE A 81 13.28 -2.04 -10.75
CA ILE A 81 13.99 -3.31 -10.93
C ILE A 81 15.38 -3.07 -11.48
N ASP A 82 15.50 -2.27 -12.55
CA ASP A 82 16.76 -2.00 -13.22
C ASP A 82 17.77 -1.29 -12.29
N HIS A 83 17.30 -0.32 -11.49
CA HIS A 83 18.16 0.40 -10.55
C HIS A 83 18.63 -0.48 -9.39
N LEU A 84 17.72 -1.28 -8.82
CA LEU A 84 18.06 -2.14 -7.68
C LEU A 84 18.89 -3.35 -8.09
N ALA A 85 18.70 -3.89 -9.30
CA ALA A 85 19.51 -4.97 -9.86
C ALA A 85 21.00 -4.58 -10.03
N ALA A 86 21.29 -3.29 -10.20
CA ALA A 86 22.66 -2.78 -10.25
C ALA A 86 23.39 -2.87 -8.88
N ILE A 87 22.66 -3.13 -7.79
CA ILE A 87 23.21 -3.22 -6.44
C ILE A 87 23.39 -4.71 -6.11
N GLY A 88 24.60 -5.23 -6.32
CA GLY A 88 24.88 -6.66 -6.23
C GLY A 88 24.69 -7.31 -4.84
N SER A 89 24.53 -6.52 -3.78
CA SER A 89 24.25 -7.02 -2.43
C SER A 89 22.75 -7.11 -2.10
N LEU A 90 21.87 -6.67 -3.00
CA LEU A 90 20.42 -6.74 -2.77
C LEU A 90 19.86 -8.06 -3.29
N GLU A 91 19.20 -8.78 -2.40
CA GLU A 91 18.39 -9.93 -2.76
C GLU A 91 16.99 -9.47 -3.19
N ASN A 92 16.52 -9.98 -4.33
CA ASN A 92 15.17 -9.71 -4.80
C ASN A 92 14.24 -10.84 -4.34
N MET A 93 13.32 -10.52 -3.44
CA MET A 93 12.24 -11.42 -3.04
C MET A 93 10.96 -11.04 -3.78
N GLN A 94 10.44 -11.96 -4.58
CA GLN A 94 9.17 -11.77 -5.28
C GLN A 94 8.07 -12.54 -4.57
N PHE A 95 7.04 -11.81 -4.14
CA PHE A 95 5.80 -12.41 -3.70
C PHE A 95 4.98 -12.76 -4.95
N SER A 96 5.19 -13.97 -5.48
CA SER A 96 4.45 -14.47 -6.64
C SER A 96 3.01 -14.75 -6.23
N GLY A 97 2.14 -13.82 -6.60
CA GLY A 97 0.70 -13.94 -6.47
C GLY A 97 0.09 -14.85 -7.53
N GLY A 98 0.41 -16.15 -7.52
CA GLY A 98 -0.23 -17.08 -8.45
C GLY A 98 -1.65 -17.47 -8.03
N SER A 99 -2.45 -17.93 -9.01
CA SER A 99 -3.66 -18.72 -8.73
C SER A 99 -3.28 -19.90 -7.82
N ALA A 100 -3.98 -20.07 -6.70
CA ALA A 100 -3.70 -21.05 -5.64
C ALA A 100 -2.52 -20.76 -4.69
N ASN A 101 -2.22 -19.48 -4.41
CA ASN A 101 -1.41 -19.13 -3.23
C ASN A 101 -2.01 -19.81 -1.96
N PRO A 102 -1.26 -20.70 -1.25
CA PRO A 102 -1.75 -21.43 -0.09
C PRO A 102 -2.33 -20.53 1.00
N ASP A 103 -1.74 -19.35 1.20
CA ASP A 103 -2.18 -18.40 2.20
C ASP A 103 -3.54 -17.77 1.84
N ILE A 104 -3.80 -17.56 0.54
CA ILE A 104 -5.11 -17.12 0.06
C ILE A 104 -6.14 -18.23 0.26
N VAL A 105 -5.77 -19.47 -0.07
CA VAL A 105 -6.66 -20.63 0.13
C VAL A 105 -7.04 -20.75 1.61
N GLU A 106 -6.06 -20.62 2.51
CA GLU A 106 -6.28 -20.68 3.95
C GLU A 106 -7.14 -19.51 4.44
N TYR A 107 -6.87 -18.29 3.98
CA TYR A 107 -7.69 -17.12 4.29
C TYR A 107 -9.15 -17.31 3.87
N VAL A 108 -9.39 -17.79 2.65
CA VAL A 108 -10.74 -18.06 2.14
C VAL A 108 -11.43 -19.16 2.96
N ASN A 109 -10.73 -20.25 3.28
CA ASN A 109 -11.28 -21.33 4.11
C ASN A 109 -11.67 -20.80 5.50
N GLY A 110 -10.79 -20.03 6.15
CA GLY A 110 -11.04 -19.43 7.45
C GLY A 110 -12.30 -18.56 7.42
N LYS A 111 -12.45 -17.70 6.42
CA LYS A 111 -13.62 -16.84 6.30
C LYS A 111 -14.92 -17.58 5.96
N LEU A 112 -14.84 -18.62 5.14
CA LEU A 112 -16.02 -19.44 4.84
C LEU A 112 -16.42 -20.34 6.02
N SER A 113 -15.48 -20.70 6.89
CA SER A 113 -15.77 -21.46 8.12
C SER A 113 -16.59 -20.66 9.13
N GLU A 114 -16.53 -19.32 9.08
CA GLU A 114 -17.38 -18.40 9.85
C GLU A 114 -18.85 -18.42 9.37
N LYS A 115 -19.16 -19.17 8.31
CA LYS A 115 -20.50 -19.30 7.70
C LYS A 115 -21.01 -20.76 7.66
N PRO A 116 -21.18 -21.41 8.83
CA PRO A 116 -21.65 -22.79 8.88
C PRO A 116 -23.07 -22.98 8.33
N GLU A 117 -23.87 -21.91 8.25
CA GLU A 117 -25.22 -21.93 7.70
C GLU A 117 -25.25 -22.05 6.17
N TRP A 118 -24.13 -21.84 5.49
CA TRP A 118 -24.06 -21.98 4.03
C TRP A 118 -24.03 -23.45 3.61
N HIS A 119 -24.82 -23.76 2.57
CA HIS A 119 -24.83 -25.10 2.00
C HIS A 119 -23.42 -25.45 1.45
N PRO A 120 -22.89 -26.68 1.66
CA PRO A 120 -21.53 -27.05 1.24
C PRO A 120 -21.22 -26.74 -0.22
N LYS A 121 -22.18 -26.98 -1.12
CA LYS A 121 -22.06 -26.63 -2.55
C LYS A 121 -21.82 -25.14 -2.79
N ALA A 122 -22.45 -24.24 -2.03
CA ALA A 122 -22.24 -22.80 -2.16
C ALA A 122 -20.84 -22.40 -1.69
N VAL A 123 -20.38 -22.98 -0.58
CA VAL A 123 -19.02 -22.80 -0.06
C VAL A 123 -17.99 -23.21 -1.10
N THR A 124 -18.14 -24.38 -1.73
CA THR A 124 -17.25 -24.83 -2.80
C THR A 124 -17.25 -23.88 -3.99
N MET A 125 -18.43 -23.46 -4.47
CA MET A 125 -18.53 -22.54 -5.61
C MET A 125 -17.83 -21.19 -5.34
N VAL A 126 -18.03 -20.63 -4.17
CA VAL A 126 -17.39 -19.35 -3.77
C VAL A 126 -15.88 -19.54 -3.65
N LYS A 127 -15.45 -20.60 -2.97
CA LYS A 127 -14.03 -20.92 -2.81
C LYS A 127 -13.33 -21.05 -4.17
N ASP A 128 -13.88 -21.83 -5.09
CA ASP A 128 -13.27 -22.09 -6.39
C ASP A 128 -13.17 -20.80 -7.22
N ALA A 129 -14.24 -20.00 -7.25
CA ALA A 129 -14.26 -18.73 -7.97
C ALA A 129 -13.25 -17.73 -7.41
N LEU A 130 -13.15 -17.62 -6.08
CA LEU A 130 -12.23 -16.67 -5.45
C LEU A 130 -10.77 -17.10 -5.59
N ILE A 131 -10.45 -18.39 -5.45
CA ILE A 131 -9.07 -18.88 -5.62
C ILE A 131 -8.61 -18.71 -7.07
N HIS A 132 -9.50 -18.96 -8.04
CA HIS A 132 -9.18 -18.81 -9.45
C HIS A 132 -9.03 -17.34 -9.85
N GLY A 133 -9.89 -16.45 -9.35
CA GLY A 133 -9.85 -15.02 -9.67
C GLY A 133 -8.86 -14.21 -8.84
N ALA A 134 -8.26 -14.78 -7.80
CA ALA A 134 -7.43 -14.03 -6.87
C ALA A 134 -6.24 -13.35 -7.52
N ASP A 135 -5.58 -14.02 -8.48
CA ASP A 135 -4.28 -13.63 -9.06
C ASP A 135 -3.30 -13.09 -7.98
N GLY A 136 -3.26 -13.79 -6.84
CA GLY A 136 -2.43 -13.40 -5.70
C GLY A 136 -2.88 -12.19 -4.87
N SER A 137 -3.95 -11.52 -5.26
CA SER A 137 -4.46 -10.34 -4.58
C SER A 137 -5.39 -10.72 -3.43
N PHE A 138 -4.85 -10.71 -2.21
CA PHE A 138 -5.66 -10.79 -0.99
C PHE A 138 -6.75 -9.71 -0.94
N ARG A 139 -6.43 -8.50 -1.42
CA ARG A 139 -7.37 -7.39 -1.41
C ARG A 139 -8.56 -7.65 -2.33
N TRP A 140 -8.31 -8.17 -3.54
CA TRP A 140 -9.38 -8.56 -4.46
C TRP A 140 -10.27 -9.62 -3.82
N VAL A 141 -9.68 -10.68 -3.25
CA VAL A 141 -10.42 -11.76 -2.58
C VAL A 141 -11.26 -11.23 -1.43
N ALA A 142 -10.70 -10.36 -0.58
CA ALA A 142 -11.42 -9.78 0.55
C ALA A 142 -12.61 -8.92 0.11
N LEU A 143 -12.46 -8.11 -0.96
CA LEU A 143 -13.54 -7.30 -1.52
C LEU A 143 -14.65 -8.18 -2.08
N GLN A 144 -14.31 -9.18 -2.90
CA GLN A 144 -15.32 -10.07 -3.48
C GLN A 144 -16.03 -10.89 -2.41
N LEU A 145 -15.29 -11.39 -1.42
CA LEU A 145 -15.89 -12.15 -0.33
C LEU A 145 -16.86 -11.28 0.48
N ALA A 146 -16.51 -10.03 0.79
CA ALA A 146 -17.42 -9.11 1.48
C ALA A 146 -18.74 -8.93 0.73
N GLU A 147 -18.70 -8.79 -0.60
CA GLU A 147 -19.89 -8.67 -1.44
C GLU A 147 -20.70 -9.97 -1.52
N LEU A 148 -20.04 -11.12 -1.68
CA LEU A 148 -20.70 -12.43 -1.75
C LEU A 148 -21.39 -12.77 -0.42
N LEU A 149 -20.84 -12.35 0.71
CA LEU A 149 -21.44 -12.54 2.04
C LEU A 149 -22.76 -11.76 2.23
N LEU A 150 -23.04 -10.74 1.42
CA LEU A 150 -24.31 -9.99 1.44
C LEU A 150 -25.43 -10.69 0.67
N CYS A 151 -25.13 -11.76 -0.09
CA CYS A 151 -26.13 -12.47 -0.87
C CYS A 151 -27.13 -13.22 0.01
N CYS A 152 -28.42 -12.89 -0.10
CA CYS A 152 -29.47 -13.50 0.72
C CYS A 152 -29.92 -14.88 0.24
N ASN A 153 -29.59 -15.29 -0.99
CA ASN A 153 -29.99 -16.58 -1.54
C ASN A 153 -29.04 -17.10 -2.62
N THR A 154 -29.19 -18.38 -2.97
CA THR A 154 -28.35 -19.06 -3.97
C THR A 154 -28.44 -18.44 -5.37
N ARG A 155 -29.58 -17.85 -5.75
CA ARG A 155 -29.73 -17.20 -7.06
C ARG A 155 -28.88 -15.94 -7.12
N SER A 156 -28.97 -15.06 -6.12
CA SER A 156 -28.16 -13.84 -6.09
C SER A 156 -26.67 -14.16 -5.99
N LEU A 157 -26.30 -15.19 -5.21
CA LEU A 157 -24.92 -15.65 -5.10
C LEU A 157 -24.35 -16.06 -6.46
N LYS A 158 -25.08 -16.89 -7.22
CA LYS A 158 -24.66 -17.31 -8.57
C LYS A 158 -24.49 -16.13 -9.52
N GLN A 159 -25.44 -15.20 -9.52
CA GLN A 159 -25.36 -14.00 -10.35
C GLN A 159 -24.15 -13.13 -10.01
N GLN A 160 -23.82 -12.99 -8.72
CA GLN A 160 -22.64 -12.24 -8.30
C GLN A 160 -21.33 -12.96 -8.67
N LEU A 161 -21.30 -14.29 -8.54
CA LEU A 161 -20.15 -15.11 -8.95
C LEU A 161 -19.88 -15.03 -10.47
N GLU A 162 -20.93 -14.99 -11.29
CA GLU A 162 -20.82 -14.81 -12.74
C GLU A 162 -20.35 -13.40 -13.12
N ALA A 163 -20.63 -12.42 -12.26
CA ALA A 163 -20.32 -11.02 -12.49
C ALA A 163 -19.09 -10.55 -11.71
N LEU A 164 -18.18 -11.41 -11.23
CA LEU A 164 -16.99 -10.96 -10.50
C LEU A 164 -16.13 -10.00 -11.36
N PRO A 165 -15.50 -8.97 -10.76
CA PRO A 165 -14.56 -8.12 -11.46
C PRO A 165 -13.28 -8.90 -11.78
N GLU A 166 -12.66 -8.58 -12.91
CA GLU A 166 -11.45 -9.26 -13.37
C GLU A 166 -10.26 -9.03 -12.44
N ASP A 167 -10.12 -7.80 -11.94
CA ASP A 167 -8.99 -7.37 -11.14
C ASP A 167 -9.40 -6.36 -10.05
N LEU A 168 -8.39 -5.87 -9.33
CA LEU A 168 -8.58 -4.89 -8.27
C LEU A 168 -9.03 -3.52 -8.82
N GLU A 169 -8.62 -3.15 -10.04
CA GLU A 169 -8.99 -1.89 -10.67
C GLU A 169 -10.48 -1.86 -10.99
N GLN A 170 -11.02 -2.88 -11.68
CA GLN A 170 -12.45 -3.04 -11.92
C GLN A 170 -13.24 -3.13 -10.61
N SER A 171 -12.67 -3.74 -9.57
CA SER A 171 -13.31 -3.79 -8.24
C SER A 171 -13.53 -2.37 -7.70
N TYR A 172 -12.50 -1.52 -7.73
CA TYR A 172 -12.61 -0.13 -7.30
C TYR A 172 -13.49 0.71 -8.23
N GLU A 173 -13.40 0.52 -9.55
CA GLU A 173 -14.26 1.22 -10.51
C GLU A 173 -15.74 0.98 -10.18
N ARG A 174 -16.12 -0.28 -9.92
CA ARG A 174 -17.49 -0.63 -9.55
C ARG A 174 -17.90 0.01 -8.22
N ILE A 175 -17.04 0.00 -7.22
CA ILE A 175 -17.30 0.66 -5.92
C ILE A 175 -17.55 2.16 -6.12
N LEU A 176 -16.69 2.83 -6.90
CA LEU A 176 -16.81 4.26 -7.19
C LEU A 176 -18.04 4.58 -8.05
N CYS A 177 -18.39 3.69 -8.99
CA CYS A 177 -19.55 3.85 -9.86
C CYS A 177 -20.89 3.59 -9.17
N ARG A 178 -20.92 2.85 -8.05
CA ARG A 178 -22.13 2.66 -7.23
C ARG A 178 -22.60 3.96 -6.58
N ALA A 179 -21.71 4.93 -6.38
CA ALA A 179 -22.11 6.24 -5.88
C ALA A 179 -23.05 6.95 -6.87
N SER A 180 -24.13 7.54 -6.36
CA SER A 180 -25.09 8.22 -7.22
C SER A 180 -24.44 9.43 -7.91
N LYS A 181 -25.00 9.88 -9.05
CA LYS A 181 -24.50 11.09 -9.73
C LYS A 181 -24.49 12.32 -8.82
N ARG A 182 -25.42 12.38 -7.86
CA ARG A 182 -25.52 13.46 -6.87
C ARG A 182 -24.32 13.45 -5.92
N ASP A 183 -23.85 12.26 -5.56
CA ASP A 183 -22.80 12.06 -4.55
C ASP A 183 -21.38 12.09 -5.15
N ARG A 184 -21.24 12.14 -6.49
CA ARG A 184 -19.91 12.11 -7.14
C ARG A 184 -19.02 13.30 -6.78
N LYS A 185 -19.60 14.48 -6.60
CA LYS A 185 -18.84 15.66 -6.16
C LYS A 185 -18.30 15.46 -4.75
N ASP A 186 -19.16 14.97 -3.87
CA ASP A 186 -18.82 14.70 -2.48
C ASP A 186 -17.80 13.57 -2.34
N LEU A 187 -17.97 12.49 -3.12
CA LEU A 187 -17.01 11.39 -3.18
C LEU A 187 -15.63 11.86 -3.64
N ARG A 188 -15.57 12.69 -4.69
CA ARG A 188 -14.28 13.26 -5.16
C ARG A 188 -13.63 14.09 -4.07
N ARG A 189 -14.40 14.95 -3.41
CA ARG A 189 -13.92 15.79 -2.32
C ARG A 189 -13.41 14.97 -1.15
N LEU A 190 -14.15 13.93 -0.76
CA LEU A 190 -13.76 12.97 0.28
C LEU A 190 -12.41 12.33 -0.08
N LEU A 191 -12.27 11.81 -1.30
CA LEU A 191 -11.02 11.22 -1.77
C LEU A 191 -9.86 12.23 -1.80
N GLN A 192 -10.12 13.48 -2.18
CA GLN A 192 -9.10 14.54 -2.13
C GLN A 192 -8.62 14.80 -0.71
N TRP A 193 -9.53 14.88 0.26
CA TRP A 193 -9.16 15.05 1.67
C TRP A 193 -8.35 13.87 2.19
N VAL A 194 -8.74 12.64 1.85
CA VAL A 194 -8.00 11.43 2.26
C VAL A 194 -6.61 11.37 1.63
N MET A 195 -6.46 11.78 0.36
CA MET A 195 -5.20 11.68 -0.38
C MET A 195 -4.22 12.82 -0.08
N PHE A 196 -4.72 14.03 0.16
CA PHE A 196 -3.90 15.23 0.26
C PHE A 196 -3.83 15.83 1.68
N SER A 197 -4.43 15.18 2.67
CA SER A 197 -4.25 15.58 4.07
C SER A 197 -2.80 15.40 4.51
N ALA A 198 -2.22 16.42 5.15
CA ALA A 198 -0.84 16.39 5.64
C ALA A 198 -0.56 15.28 6.68
N ARG A 199 -1.62 14.76 7.30
CA ARG A 199 -1.61 13.61 8.20
C ARG A 199 -2.89 12.79 7.95
N PRO A 200 -2.95 11.51 8.37
CA PRO A 200 -4.19 10.75 8.33
C PRO A 200 -5.36 11.56 8.91
N ILE A 201 -6.38 11.79 8.10
CA ILE A 201 -7.59 12.53 8.47
C ILE A 201 -8.48 11.66 9.35
N THR A 202 -9.02 12.23 10.42
CA THR A 202 -9.98 11.53 11.28
C THR A 202 -11.38 11.54 10.66
N MET A 203 -12.28 10.67 11.13
CA MET A 203 -13.65 10.62 10.64
C MET A 203 -14.41 11.91 10.96
N GLU A 204 -14.13 12.50 12.12
CA GLU A 204 -14.70 13.77 12.56
C GLU A 204 -14.25 14.92 11.65
N GLU A 205 -12.94 15.03 11.39
CA GLU A 205 -12.39 16.05 10.49
C GLU A 205 -12.90 15.88 9.06
N LEU A 206 -13.04 14.65 8.60
CA LEU A 206 -13.58 14.37 7.28
C LEU A 206 -15.05 14.80 7.21
N ALA A 207 -15.85 14.50 8.23
CA ALA A 207 -17.24 14.94 8.31
C ALA A 207 -17.34 16.47 8.26
N ASP A 208 -16.55 17.18 9.07
CA ASP A 208 -16.49 18.64 9.07
C ASP A 208 -16.08 19.18 7.68
N ALA A 209 -15.03 18.61 7.10
CA ALA A 209 -14.53 18.99 5.77
C ALA A 209 -15.53 18.74 4.65
N MET A 210 -16.56 17.91 4.85
CA MET A 210 -17.65 17.68 3.90
C MET A 210 -18.81 18.67 4.08
N THR A 211 -18.93 19.33 5.22
CA THR A 211 -20.02 20.32 5.47
C THR A 211 -19.76 21.70 4.88
N VAL A 212 -18.50 22.08 4.72
CA VAL A 212 -18.13 23.39 4.16
C VAL A 212 -18.50 23.41 2.68
N ASP A 213 -19.05 24.48 2.12
CA ASP A 213 -19.12 24.61 0.65
C ASP A 213 -17.92 25.42 0.18
N PHE A 214 -16.91 24.79 -0.43
CA PHE A 214 -15.78 25.49 -1.03
C PHE A 214 -16.16 26.03 -2.41
N GLY A 215 -17.33 26.67 -2.51
CA GLY A 215 -17.80 27.29 -3.75
C GLY A 215 -16.67 28.09 -4.37
N LEU A 216 -16.20 27.63 -5.53
CA LEU A 216 -15.33 28.42 -6.39
C LEU A 216 -16.18 29.58 -6.91
N GLU A 217 -15.94 30.79 -6.40
CA GLU A 217 -16.12 32.00 -7.19
C GLU A 217 -15.13 32.01 -8.37
#